data_AF-A0A530Y6Q3-F1
#
_entry.id   AF-A0A530Y6Q3-F1
#
_cell.length_a   1.000
_cell.length_b   1.000
_cell.length_c   1.000
_cell.angle_alpha   90.00
_cell.angle_beta   90.00
_cell.angle_gamma   90.00
#
_symmetry.space_group_name_H-M   'P 1'
#
loop_
_entity.id
_entity.type
_entity.pdbx_description
1 polymer ?
#
loop_
_entity_poly.entity_id
_entity_poly.type
_entity_poly.pdbx_seq_one_letter_code
_entity_poly.pdbx_strand_id
1 'polypeptide(L)'
;RDTVRQAVTSAWTQYTAAQQTVVANRQVIAAAQLALSGVIEERNVGQRTTLDVLNAQATLITAKINQAAAERDLVVASYAILSAIGRLSVERLALQVVKYKPEEHYNAVKDKWFGLRTPDGR
;
A
#
# COMPACT_ATOMS: atom_id res chain seq x y z
N ARG A 1 19.82 18.94 8.74
CA ARG A 1 20.06 17.73 9.56
C ARG A 1 18.80 17.38 10.36
N ASP A 2 18.17 18.35 11.01
CA ASP A 2 16.93 18.13 11.78
C ASP A 2 15.73 17.72 10.92
N THR A 3 15.60 18.30 9.73
CA THR A 3 14.58 17.93 8.73
C THR A 3 14.63 16.45 8.33
N VAL A 4 15.83 15.89 8.15
CA VAL A 4 16.03 14.48 7.80
C VAL A 4 15.70 13.58 9.00
N ARG A 5 16.13 13.94 10.21
CA ARG A 5 15.81 13.19 11.43
C ARG A 5 14.30 13.17 11.69
N GLN A 6 13.63 14.30 11.51
CA GLN A 6 12.17 14.41 11.63
C GLN A 6 11.46 13.57 10.58
N ALA A 7 11.91 13.60 9.31
CA ALA A 7 11.34 12.79 8.24
C ALA A 7 11.48 11.29 8.51
N VAL A 8 12.66 10.83 8.96
CA VAL A 8 12.88 9.42 9.32
C VAL A 8 12.02 8.99 10.51
N THR A 9 11.91 9.84 11.53
CA THR A 9 11.08 9.55 12.71
C THR A 9 9.61 9.44 12.33
N SER A 10 9.11 10.36 11.49
CA SER A 10 7.74 10.34 10.98
C SER A 10 7.45 9.10 10.11
N ALA A 11 8.37 8.73 9.21
CA ALA A 11 8.22 7.53 8.40
C ALA A 11 8.22 6.26 9.27
N TRP A 12 9.04 6.21 10.32
CA TRP A 12 9.09 5.08 11.26
C TRP A 12 7.80 4.94 12.07
N THR A 13 7.24 6.05 12.57
CA THR A 13 5.98 6.02 13.32
C THR A 13 4.82 5.60 12.42
N GLN A 14 4.78 6.07 11.17
CA GLN A 14 3.78 5.64 10.18
C GLN A 14 3.88 4.15 9.86
N TYR A 15 5.09 3.62 9.66
CA TYR A 15 5.32 2.19 9.43
C TYR A 15 4.85 1.35 10.63
N THR A 16 5.21 1.77 11.85
CA THR A 16 4.80 1.08 13.08
C THR A 16 3.27 1.09 13.22
N ALA A 17 2.62 2.22 12.95
CA ALA A 17 1.16 2.33 12.95
C ALA A 17 0.52 1.40 11.91
N ALA A 18 1.04 1.38 10.67
CA ALA A 18 0.56 0.48 9.62
C ALA A 18 0.69 -1.00 10.02
N GLN A 19 1.76 -1.36 10.72
CA GLN A 19 1.94 -2.72 11.24
C GLN A 19 0.86 -3.09 12.25
N GLN A 20 0.53 -2.18 13.17
CA GLN A 20 -0.56 -2.40 14.13
C GLN A 20 -1.92 -2.48 13.44
N THR A 21 -2.17 -1.67 12.42
CA THR A 21 -3.40 -1.74 11.61
C THR A 21 -3.56 -3.11 10.93
N VAL A 22 -2.49 -3.67 10.37
CA VAL A 22 -2.50 -5.04 9.80
C VAL A 22 -2.85 -6.09 10.85
N VAL A 23 -2.35 -5.97 12.08
CA VAL A 23 -2.70 -6.90 13.17
C VAL A 23 -4.16 -6.74 13.59
N ALA A 24 -4.64 -5.50 13.73
CA ALA A 24 -6.02 -5.21 14.10
C ALA A 24 -7.02 -5.73 13.05
N ASN A 25 -6.74 -5.53 11.75
CA ASN A 25 -7.61 -6.00 10.68
C ASN A 25 -7.72 -7.54 10.63
N ARG A 26 -6.66 -8.28 11.02
CA ARG A 26 -6.75 -9.74 11.19
C ARG A 26 -7.75 -10.14 12.28
N GLN A 27 -7.80 -9.39 13.39
CA GLN A 27 -8.79 -9.61 14.44
C GLN A 27 -10.21 -9.29 13.96
N VAL A 28 -10.38 -8.24 13.15
CA VAL A 28 -11.66 -7.90 12.52
C VAL A 28 -12.13 -9.03 11.60
N ILE A 29 -11.23 -9.63 10.80
CA ILE A 29 -11.57 -10.80 9.98
C ILE A 29 -12.03 -11.97 10.86
N ALA A 30 -11.31 -12.27 11.94
CA ALA A 30 -11.69 -13.36 12.85
C ALA A 30 -13.08 -13.12 13.48
N ALA A 31 -13.36 -11.89 13.91
CA ALA A 31 -14.66 -11.52 14.44
C ALA A 31 -15.78 -11.60 13.39
N ALA A 32 -15.54 -11.12 12.16
CA ALA A 32 -16.50 -11.21 11.06
C ALA A 32 -16.78 -12.66 10.65
N GLN A 33 -15.76 -13.53 10.70
CA GLN A 33 -15.92 -14.96 10.44
C GLN A 33 -16.79 -15.63 11.51
N LEU A 34 -16.56 -15.32 12.79
CA LEU A 34 -17.39 -15.81 13.89
C LEU A 34 -18.84 -15.32 13.77
N ALA A 35 -19.04 -14.05 13.46
CA ALA A 35 -20.37 -13.47 13.24
C ALA A 35 -21.10 -14.15 12.08
N LEU A 36 -20.42 -14.42 10.97
CA LEU A 36 -20.97 -15.16 9.85
C LEU A 36 -21.41 -16.57 10.26
N SER A 37 -20.57 -17.29 11.01
CA SER A 37 -20.94 -18.61 11.55
C SER A 37 -22.19 -18.52 12.43
N GLY A 38 -22.29 -17.52 13.32
CA GLY A 38 -23.48 -17.29 14.15
C GLY A 38 -24.75 -17.07 13.33
N VAL A 39 -24.70 -16.21 12.31
CA VAL A 39 -25.87 -15.94 11.44
C VAL A 39 -26.26 -17.17 10.62
N ILE A 40 -25.29 -17.99 10.20
CA ILE A 40 -25.58 -19.26 9.52
C ILE A 40 -26.36 -20.21 10.44
N GLU A 41 -25.93 -20.35 11.70
CA GLU A 41 -26.64 -21.20 12.67
C GLU A 41 -28.02 -20.66 12.99
N GLU A 42 -28.16 -19.35 13.22
CA GLU A 42 -29.47 -18.71 13.43
C GLU A 42 -30.40 -18.89 12.21
N ARG A 43 -29.86 -18.89 10.99
CA ARG A 43 -30.63 -19.16 9.77
C ARG A 43 -31.06 -20.62 9.69
N ASN A 44 -30.21 -21.57 10.10
CA ASN A 44 -30.55 -23.00 10.11
C ASN A 44 -31.73 -23.31 11.03
N VAL A 45 -31.89 -22.57 12.13
CA VAL A 45 -33.02 -22.69 13.06
C VAL A 45 -34.19 -21.72 12.74
N GLY A 46 -34.11 -20.99 11.64
CA GLY A 46 -35.17 -20.10 11.15
C GLY A 46 -35.29 -18.74 11.88
N GLN A 47 -34.31 -18.35 12.69
CA GLN A 47 -34.27 -17.06 13.38
C GLN A 47 -33.68 -15.92 12.53
N ARG A 48 -32.98 -16.27 11.45
CA ARG A 48 -32.41 -15.34 10.46
C ARG A 48 -32.78 -15.75 9.05
N THR A 49 -32.68 -14.80 8.13
CA THR A 49 -32.97 -14.99 6.71
C THR A 49 -31.70 -15.27 5.90
N THR A 50 -31.86 -15.73 4.66
CA THR A 50 -30.76 -15.83 3.70
C THR A 50 -30.10 -14.47 3.43
N LEU A 51 -30.87 -13.37 3.48
CA LEU A 51 -30.33 -12.02 3.30
C LEU A 51 -29.37 -11.65 4.44
N ASP A 52 -29.65 -12.06 5.68
CA ASP A 52 -28.75 -11.83 6.82
C ASP A 52 -27.40 -12.54 6.62
N VAL A 53 -27.42 -13.78 6.10
CA VAL A 53 -26.21 -14.53 5.78
C VAL A 53 -25.40 -13.81 4.69
N LEU A 54 -26.06 -13.34 3.63
CA LEU A 54 -25.41 -12.60 2.55
C LEU A 54 -24.78 -11.29 3.06
N ASN A 55 -25.48 -10.57 3.95
CA ASN A 55 -24.94 -9.37 4.59
C ASN A 55 -23.70 -9.68 5.43
N ALA A 56 -23.73 -10.74 6.25
CA ALA A 56 -22.58 -11.16 7.04
C ALA A 56 -21.39 -11.60 6.16
N GLN A 57 -21.64 -12.26 5.04
CA GLN A 57 -20.61 -12.57 4.04
C GLN A 57 -20.01 -11.30 3.43
N ALA A 58 -20.83 -10.32 3.08
CA ALA A 58 -20.37 -9.03 2.56
C ALA A 58 -19.50 -8.28 3.59
N THR A 59 -19.85 -8.33 4.89
CA THR A 59 -19.01 -7.79 5.97
C THR A 59 -17.66 -8.49 6.05
N LEU A 60 -17.62 -9.82 5.98
CA LEU A 60 -16.36 -10.58 5.98
C LEU A 60 -15.49 -10.25 4.76
N ILE A 61 -16.09 -10.12 3.57
CA ILE A 61 -15.37 -9.73 2.36
C ILE A 61 -14.78 -8.33 2.50
N THR A 62 -15.57 -7.38 3.01
CA THR A 62 -15.10 -6.01 3.28
C THR A 62 -13.91 -6.00 4.25
N ALA A 63 -13.98 -6.80 5.33
CA ALA A 63 -12.87 -6.95 6.28
C ALA A 63 -11.59 -7.48 5.60
N LYS A 64 -11.71 -8.45 4.70
CA LYS A 64 -10.58 -8.98 3.92
C LYS A 64 -10.00 -7.95 2.95
N ILE A 65 -10.84 -7.15 2.30
CA ILE A 65 -10.38 -6.05 1.44
C ILE A 65 -9.59 -5.02 2.26
N ASN A 66 -10.08 -4.64 3.43
CA ASN A 66 -9.39 -3.71 4.33
C ASN A 66 -8.04 -4.26 4.82
N GLN A 67 -7.96 -5.57 5.09
CA GLN A 67 -6.68 -6.23 5.41
C GLN A 67 -5.68 -6.11 4.25
N ALA A 68 -6.10 -6.39 3.02
CA ALA A 68 -5.23 -6.28 1.85
C ALA A 68 -4.76 -4.83 1.61
N ALA A 69 -5.65 -3.85 1.83
CA ALA A 69 -5.29 -2.44 1.78
C ALA A 69 -4.25 -2.08 2.87
N ALA A 70 -4.44 -2.53 4.11
CA ALA A 70 -3.50 -2.30 5.20
C ALA A 70 -2.12 -2.96 4.94
N GLU A 71 -2.09 -4.16 4.35
CA GLU A 71 -0.85 -4.83 3.95
C GLU A 71 -0.12 -4.05 2.86
N ARG A 72 -0.85 -3.51 1.87
CA ARG A 72 -0.30 -2.59 0.87
C ARG A 72 0.28 -1.34 1.54
N ASP A 73 -0.46 -0.71 2.45
CA ASP A 73 -0.03 0.52 3.11
C ASP A 73 1.23 0.32 3.96
N LEU A 74 1.37 -0.85 4.62
CA LEU A 74 2.59 -1.25 5.31
C LEU A 74 3.79 -1.33 4.36
N VAL A 75 3.60 -1.92 3.17
CA VAL A 75 4.64 -1.99 2.14
C VAL A 75 5.01 -0.59 1.65
N VAL A 76 4.03 0.29 1.39
CA VAL A 76 4.27 1.68 1.00
C VAL A 76 5.04 2.45 2.09
N ALA A 77 4.65 2.29 3.35
CA ALA A 77 5.33 2.91 4.49
C ALA A 77 6.79 2.42 4.62
N SER A 78 7.07 1.16 4.30
CA SER A 78 8.45 0.64 4.29
C SER A 78 9.33 1.36 3.25
N TYR A 79 8.77 1.70 2.08
CA TYR A 79 9.49 2.47 1.06
C TYR A 79 9.67 3.94 1.47
N ALA A 80 8.74 4.52 2.23
CA ALA A 80 8.89 5.87 2.78
C ALA A 80 10.10 5.97 3.72
N ILE A 81 10.36 4.95 4.54
CA ILE A 81 11.58 4.88 5.38
C ILE A 81 12.83 4.85 4.50
N LEU A 82 12.86 4.00 3.47
CA LEU A 82 13.99 3.90 2.54
C LEU A 82 14.25 5.21 1.80
N SER A 83 13.19 5.95 1.46
CA SER A 83 13.29 7.29 0.87
C SER A 83 13.90 8.29 1.85
N ALA A 84 13.42 8.33 3.09
CA ALA A 84 13.88 9.26 4.12
C ALA A 84 15.38 9.09 4.48
N ILE A 85 15.92 7.87 4.38
CA ILE A 85 17.35 7.58 4.60
C ILE A 85 18.21 7.69 3.31
N GLY A 86 17.62 8.13 2.19
CA GLY A 86 18.33 8.28 0.91
C GLY A 86 18.74 6.96 0.24
N ARG A 87 18.03 5.87 0.55
CA ARG A 87 18.31 4.52 -0.01
C ARG A 87 17.27 4.03 -1.01
N LEU A 88 16.23 4.82 -1.30
CA LEU A 88 15.26 4.53 -2.35
C LEU A 88 15.89 4.72 -3.73
N SER A 89 16.48 3.66 -4.27
CA SER A 89 17.03 3.62 -5.63
C SER A 89 16.71 2.28 -6.27
N VAL A 90 16.40 2.30 -7.57
CA VAL A 90 16.07 1.10 -8.37
C VAL A 90 17.18 0.04 -8.25
N GLU A 91 18.43 0.49 -8.16
CA GLU A 91 19.62 -0.36 -8.00
C GLU A 91 19.65 -1.13 -6.68
N ARG A 92 19.31 -0.46 -5.57
CA ARG A 92 19.37 -1.08 -4.24
C ARG A 92 18.15 -1.94 -3.93
N LEU A 93 17.02 -1.65 -4.57
CA LEU A 93 15.78 -2.41 -4.42
C LEU A 93 15.67 -3.60 -5.39
N ALA A 94 16.63 -3.76 -6.30
CA ALA A 94 16.65 -4.80 -7.32
C ALA A 94 15.32 -4.94 -8.11
N LEU A 95 14.60 -3.83 -8.29
CA LEU A 95 13.31 -3.83 -8.98
C LEU A 95 13.54 -4.02 -10.48
N GLN A 96 12.76 -4.92 -11.11
CA GLN A 96 12.72 -5.11 -12.56
C GLN A 96 11.96 -3.95 -13.23
N VAL A 97 12.46 -2.72 -13.09
CA VAL A 97 11.91 -1.52 -13.74
C VAL A 97 13.00 -0.79 -14.49
N VAL A 98 12.63 -0.10 -15.57
CA VAL A 98 13.57 0.68 -16.40
C VAL A 98 14.26 1.73 -15.51
N LYS A 99 15.58 1.69 -15.44
CA LYS A 99 16.38 2.71 -14.75
C LYS A 99 16.14 4.06 -15.40
N TYR A 100 15.69 5.04 -14.63
CA TYR A 100 15.76 6.44 -15.05
C TYR A 100 17.24 6.86 -15.06
N LYS A 101 17.81 7.11 -16.24
CA LYS A 101 19.16 7.65 -16.43
C LYS A 101 19.06 9.13 -16.78
N PRO A 102 19.33 10.06 -15.84
CA PRO A 102 19.23 11.51 -16.08
C PRO A 102 20.17 12.01 -17.19
N GLU A 103 21.25 11.27 -17.45
CA GLU A 103 22.25 11.59 -18.47
C GLU A 103 21.71 11.49 -19.91
N GLU A 104 20.67 10.70 -20.16
CA GLU A 104 20.03 10.63 -21.48
C GLU A 104 19.38 11.97 -21.85
N HIS A 105 18.76 12.67 -20.89
CA HIS A 105 18.20 14.00 -21.13
C HIS A 105 19.27 15.09 -21.20
N TYR A 106 20.35 14.99 -20.43
CA TYR A 106 21.46 15.96 -20.47
C TYR A 106 22.22 15.90 -21.79
N ASN A 107 22.59 14.70 -22.26
CA ASN A 107 23.25 14.53 -23.56
C ASN A 107 22.32 14.85 -24.74
N ALA A 108 21.00 14.65 -24.60
CA ALA A 108 20.04 15.02 -25.64
C ALA A 108 19.88 16.53 -25.85
N VAL A 109 20.37 17.38 -24.94
CA VAL A 109 20.18 18.83 -24.98
C VAL A 109 21.50 19.61 -24.99
N LYS A 110 22.60 19.07 -24.47
CA LYS A 110 23.87 19.82 -24.34
C LYS A 110 24.45 20.31 -25.66
N ASP A 111 24.25 19.57 -26.76
CA ASP A 111 24.79 19.91 -28.09
C ASP A 111 23.72 20.53 -29.02
N LYS A 112 22.53 20.87 -28.50
CA LYS A 112 21.46 21.48 -29.29
C LYS A 112 21.54 23.00 -29.24
N TRP A 113 22.00 23.58 -30.35
CA TRP A 113 21.99 25.03 -30.55
C TRP A 113 20.55 25.56 -30.65
N PHE A 114 20.32 26.72 -30.03
CA PHE A 114 19.07 27.48 -29.91
C PHE A 114 17.85 26.98 -30.74
N GLY A 115 16.88 26.37 -30.04
CA GLY A 115 15.45 26.66 -30.25
C GLY A 115 14.76 26.23 -31.55
N LEU A 116 15.17 25.15 -32.24
CA LEU A 116 14.47 24.73 -33.47
C LEU A 116 13.86 23.32 -33.52
N ARG A 117 13.93 22.47 -32.47
CA ARG A 117 13.18 21.19 -32.45
C ARG A 117 12.73 20.79 -31.05
N THR A 118 11.41 20.70 -30.84
CA THR A 118 10.78 20.04 -29.70
C THR A 118 11.03 18.53 -29.75
N PRO A 119 11.34 17.86 -28.62
CA PRO A 119 11.57 16.42 -28.60
C PRO A 119 10.26 15.67 -28.91
N ASP A 120 10.25 14.80 -29.93
CA ASP A 120 9.20 13.80 -30.07
C ASP A 120 9.50 12.64 -29.11
N GLY A 121 8.52 12.29 -28.28
CA GLY A 121 8.66 11.40 -27.14
C GLY A 121 8.36 9.96 -27.51
N ARG A 122 9.34 9.26 -28.08
CA ARG A 122 9.35 7.80 -28.17
C ARG A 122 10.57 7.23 -27.47
#